data_AF-A0A4P9YIQ8-F1
#
_entry.id   AF-A0A4P9YIQ8-F1
#
_cell.length_a   1.000
_cell.length_b   1.000
_cell.length_c   1.000
_cell.angle_alpha   90.00
_cell.angle_beta   90.00
_cell.angle_gamma   90.00
#
_symmetry.space_group_name_H-M   'P 1'
#
loop_
_entity.id
_entity.type
_entity.pdbx_description
1 polymer ?
#
loop_
_entity_poly.entity_id
_entity_poly.type
_entity_poly.pdbx_seq_one_letter_code
_entity_poly.pdbx_strand_id
1 'polypeptide(L)'
;ESPDDQIAEINLIMEQVSSHYSLIAPVLIRLKTCYNEIYSVKSTKEDNNEDAIKIAELNEKVKFLNRKNNLLKENEVNLNHSLCHLQTQIHTREALINEKTALIVSVLQEIPVSQDVSRKEFMVDWLNQKIKSGFDCSKELELLLNLPVNENNDKEASKNAIKENSGAQEH
;
A
#
# COMPACT_ATOMS: atom_id res chain seq x y z
N GLU A 1 -14.53 39.08 41.28
CA GLU A 1 -13.31 39.90 41.15
C GLU A 1 -12.14 38.95 40.97
N SER A 2 -11.19 39.31 40.10
CA SER A 2 -10.01 38.46 39.87
C SER A 2 -9.13 38.45 41.13
N PRO A 3 -8.49 37.33 41.49
CA PRO A 3 -7.50 37.29 42.56
C PRO A 3 -6.39 38.34 42.40
N ASP A 4 -6.04 38.66 41.15
CA ASP A 4 -5.04 39.68 40.82
C ASP A 4 -5.50 41.09 41.18
N ASP A 5 -6.79 41.39 41.01
CA ASP A 5 -7.38 42.69 41.36
C ASP A 5 -7.37 42.89 42.89
N GLN A 6 -7.68 41.83 43.64
CA GLN A 6 -7.68 41.85 45.10
C GLN A 6 -6.26 41.96 45.69
N ILE A 7 -5.26 41.33 45.05
CA ILE A 7 -3.84 41.47 45.45
C ILE A 7 -3.34 42.89 45.19
N ALA A 8 -3.73 43.51 44.07
CA ALA A 8 -3.37 44.89 43.76
C ALA A 8 -3.96 45.87 44.80
N GLU A 9 -5.20 45.66 45.21
CA GLU A 9 -5.85 46.47 46.25
C GLU A 9 -5.18 46.31 47.62
N ILE A 10 -4.85 45.08 48.02
CA ILE A 10 -4.11 44.80 49.26
C ILE A 10 -2.72 45.46 49.24
N ASN A 11 -2.03 45.47 48.09
CA ASN A 11 -0.73 46.14 47.96
C ASN A 11 -0.84 47.64 48.18
N LEU A 12 -1.86 48.27 47.60
CA LEU A 12 -2.13 49.70 47.75
C LEU A 12 -2.42 50.06 49.21
N ILE A 13 -3.24 49.26 49.90
CA ILE A 13 -3.55 49.45 51.33
C ILE A 13 -2.29 49.27 52.19
N MET A 14 -1.46 48.26 51.91
CA MET A 14 -0.22 48.05 52.65
C MET A 14 0.76 49.21 52.49
N GLU A 15 0.90 49.77 51.30
CA GLU A 15 1.79 50.91 51.04
C GLU A 15 1.32 52.19 51.76
N GLN A 16 0.00 52.45 51.75
CA GLN A 16 -0.61 53.58 52.45
C GLN A 16 -0.51 53.45 53.98
N VAL A 17 -0.71 52.25 54.53
CA VAL A 17 -0.62 52.03 55.98
C VAL A 17 0.83 52.01 56.46
N SER A 18 1.75 51.45 55.67
CA SER A 18 3.18 51.36 56.05
C SER A 18 3.88 52.72 56.10
N SER A 19 3.38 53.70 55.33
CA SER A 19 3.90 55.08 55.37
C SER A 19 3.44 55.88 56.59
N HIS A 20 2.36 55.48 57.27
CA HIS A 20 1.74 56.26 58.36
C HIS A 20 1.69 55.52 59.71
N TYR A 21 1.77 54.18 59.73
CA TYR A 21 1.59 53.36 60.93
C TYR A 21 2.62 52.23 61.00
N SER A 22 3.82 52.53 61.51
CA SER A 22 4.98 51.61 61.56
C SER A 22 4.74 50.31 62.35
N LEU A 23 3.81 50.33 63.32
CA LEU A 23 3.48 49.16 64.15
C LEU A 23 2.51 48.18 63.47
N ILE A 24 1.73 48.64 62.48
CA ILE A 24 0.69 47.84 61.81
C ILE A 24 1.24 47.16 60.53
N ALA A 25 2.23 47.77 59.88
CA ALA A 25 2.85 47.24 58.67
C ALA A 25 3.34 45.77 58.77
N PRO A 26 4.01 45.35 59.87
CA PRO A 26 4.46 43.95 60.00
C PRO A 26 3.32 42.94 60.18
N VAL A 27 2.13 43.37 60.61
CA VAL A 27 0.94 42.52 60.73
C VAL A 27 0.29 42.35 59.35
N LEU A 28 0.20 43.43 58.57
CA LEU A 28 -0.34 43.38 57.22
C LEU A 28 0.52 42.53 56.27
N ILE A 29 1.85 42.65 56.37
CA ILE A 29 2.78 41.80 55.60
C ILE A 29 2.52 40.33 55.92
N ARG A 30 2.38 39.96 57.20
CA ARG A 30 2.08 38.58 57.60
C ARG A 30 0.72 38.10 57.10
N LEU A 31 -0.32 38.93 57.18
CA LEU A 31 -1.63 38.61 56.64
C LEU A 31 -1.60 38.36 55.13
N LYS A 32 -0.88 39.20 54.37
CA LYS A 32 -0.68 39.02 52.94
C LYS A 32 0.08 37.72 52.62
N THR A 33 1.13 37.41 53.37
CA THR A 33 1.88 36.15 53.20
C THR A 33 0.97 34.94 53.44
N CYS A 34 0.21 34.93 54.55
CA CYS A 34 -0.75 33.85 54.83
C CYS A 34 -1.84 33.74 53.76
N TYR A 35 -2.35 34.87 53.25
CA TYR A 35 -3.31 34.88 52.14
C TYR A 35 -2.71 34.22 50.89
N ASN A 36 -1.51 34.62 50.48
CA ASN A 36 -0.83 34.05 49.32
C ASN A 36 -0.56 32.54 49.46
N GLU A 37 -0.18 32.08 50.67
CA GLU A 37 0.02 30.65 50.95
C GLU A 37 -1.29 29.85 50.83
N ILE A 38 -2.41 30.36 51.36
CA ILE A 38 -3.70 29.67 51.27
C ILE A 38 -4.21 29.58 49.83
N TYR A 39 -4.04 30.66 49.05
CA TYR A 39 -4.53 30.69 47.66
C TYR A 39 -3.64 29.91 46.70
N SER A 40 -2.31 29.91 46.88
CA SER A 40 -1.40 29.07 46.09
C SER A 40 -1.64 27.57 46.30
N VAL A 41 -1.98 27.15 47.53
CA VAL A 41 -2.36 25.76 47.84
C VAL A 41 -3.73 25.38 47.25
N LYS A 42 -4.66 26.32 47.13
CA LYS A 42 -5.96 26.07 46.46
C LYS A 42 -5.80 25.93 44.95
N SER A 43 -5.06 26.83 44.30
CA SER A 43 -4.74 26.76 42.86
C SER A 43 -4.11 25.42 42.49
N THR A 44 -3.05 25.03 43.21
CA THR A 44 -2.37 23.75 42.95
C THR A 44 -3.26 22.52 43.16
N LYS A 45 -4.23 22.56 44.08
CA LYS A 45 -5.19 21.46 44.27
C LYS A 45 -6.21 21.36 43.14
N GLU A 46 -6.67 22.50 42.61
CA GLU A 46 -7.59 22.56 41.47
C GLU A 46 -6.88 22.12 40.17
N ASP A 47 -5.65 22.60 39.94
CA ASP A 47 -4.82 22.21 38.79
C ASP A 47 -4.53 20.70 38.77
N ASN A 48 -4.20 20.11 39.93
CA ASN A 48 -3.98 18.67 40.06
C ASN A 48 -5.24 17.83 39.76
N ASN A 49 -6.43 18.38 40.02
CA ASN A 49 -7.69 17.69 39.74
C ASN A 49 -8.03 17.75 38.25
N GLU A 50 -7.80 18.89 37.59
CA GLU A 50 -7.93 18.99 36.13
C GLU A 50 -6.98 18.06 35.38
N ASP A 51 -5.72 17.98 35.83
CA ASP A 51 -4.73 17.09 35.23
C ASP A 51 -5.11 15.63 35.39
N ALA A 52 -5.67 15.24 36.54
CA ALA A 52 -6.19 13.88 36.75
C ALA A 52 -7.33 13.53 35.78
N ILE A 53 -8.25 14.47 35.52
CA ILE A 53 -9.34 14.30 34.55
C ILE A 53 -8.78 14.16 33.13
N LYS A 54 -7.86 15.04 32.71
CA LYS A 54 -7.22 14.97 31.38
C LYS A 54 -6.47 13.66 31.19
N ILE A 55 -5.76 13.17 32.22
CA ILE A 55 -5.07 11.87 32.18
C ILE A 55 -6.07 10.73 32.01
N ALA A 56 -7.22 10.76 32.70
CA ALA A 56 -8.25 9.75 32.56
C ALA A 56 -8.85 9.73 31.13
N GLU A 57 -9.14 10.90 30.56
CA GLU A 57 -9.63 11.03 29.18
C GLU A 57 -8.62 10.52 28.15
N LEU A 58 -7.35 10.89 28.29
CA LEU A 58 -6.27 10.42 27.44
C LEU A 58 -6.11 8.90 27.52
N ASN A 59 -6.22 8.33 28.73
CA ASN A 59 -6.14 6.88 28.92
C ASN A 59 -7.29 6.14 28.23
N GLU A 60 -8.52 6.64 28.31
CA GLU A 60 -9.64 6.06 27.56
C GLU A 60 -9.45 6.17 26.04
N LYS A 61 -8.92 7.30 25.56
CA LYS A 61 -8.57 7.47 24.15
C LYS A 61 -7.50 6.48 23.69
N VAL A 62 -6.46 6.24 24.51
CA VAL A 62 -5.43 5.24 24.23
C VAL A 62 -6.02 3.83 24.20
N LYS A 63 -6.89 3.46 25.14
CA LYS A 63 -7.58 2.16 25.13
C LYS A 63 -8.42 1.98 23.85
N PHE A 64 -9.16 3.00 23.45
CA PHE A 64 -9.95 2.97 22.23
C PHE A 64 -9.08 2.79 20.99
N LEU A 65 -7.99 3.57 20.88
CA LEU A 65 -7.05 3.46 19.77
C LEU A 65 -6.37 2.08 19.72
N ASN A 66 -6.03 1.50 20.87
CA ASN A 66 -5.47 0.15 20.92
C ASN A 66 -6.45 -0.91 20.44
N ARG A 67 -7.74 -0.84 20.83
CA ARG A 67 -8.77 -1.73 20.30
C ARG A 67 -8.90 -1.62 18.79
N LYS A 68 -8.92 -0.38 18.27
CA LYS A 68 -8.98 -0.12 16.82
C LYS A 68 -7.75 -0.68 16.10
N ASN A 69 -6.57 -0.53 16.67
CA ASN A 69 -5.32 -1.05 16.10
C ASN A 69 -5.34 -2.58 16.04
N ASN A 70 -5.79 -3.25 17.09
CA ASN A 70 -5.92 -4.72 17.08
C ASN A 70 -6.89 -5.21 16.01
N LEU A 71 -8.05 -4.55 15.85
CA LEU A 71 -9.00 -4.89 14.79
C LEU A 71 -8.40 -4.71 13.39
N LEU A 72 -7.62 -3.64 13.18
CA LEU A 72 -6.94 -3.41 11.91
C LEU A 72 -5.88 -4.48 11.62
N LYS A 73 -5.13 -4.92 12.64
CA LYS A 73 -4.17 -6.02 12.50
C LYS A 73 -4.84 -7.34 12.13
N GLU A 74 -5.97 -7.67 12.74
CA GLU A 74 -6.75 -8.87 12.38
C GLU A 74 -7.24 -8.81 10.93
N ASN A 75 -7.74 -7.65 10.50
CA ASN A 75 -8.15 -7.43 9.12
C ASN A 75 -6.98 -7.54 8.14
N GLU A 76 -5.81 -7.00 8.50
CA GLU A 76 -4.59 -7.10 7.70
C GLU A 76 -4.17 -8.57 7.51
N VAL A 77 -4.21 -9.39 8.57
CA VAL A 77 -3.92 -10.83 8.49
C VAL A 77 -4.89 -11.54 7.55
N ASN A 78 -6.20 -11.25 7.64
CA ASN A 78 -7.21 -11.86 6.78
C ASN A 78 -7.03 -11.48 5.30
N LEU A 79 -6.71 -10.22 5.03
CA LEU A 79 -6.40 -9.74 3.69
C LEU A 79 -5.14 -10.39 3.14
N ASN A 80 -4.08 -10.49 3.93
CA ASN A 80 -2.84 -11.15 3.53
C ASN A 80 -3.05 -12.64 3.21
N HIS A 81 -3.86 -13.34 4.00
CA HIS A 81 -4.22 -14.72 3.70
C HIS A 81 -4.99 -14.84 2.36
N SER A 82 -5.96 -13.95 2.13
CA SER A 82 -6.72 -13.92 0.87
C SER A 82 -5.84 -13.61 -0.33
N LEU A 83 -4.88 -12.69 -0.17
CA LEU A 83 -3.92 -12.32 -1.20
C LEU A 83 -3.01 -13.49 -1.55
N CYS A 84 -2.48 -14.20 -0.56
CA CYS A 84 -1.67 -15.40 -0.75
C CYS A 84 -2.43 -16.50 -1.52
N HIS A 85 -3.69 -16.72 -1.16
CA HIS A 85 -4.55 -17.67 -1.86
C HIS A 85 -4.78 -17.26 -3.33
N LEU A 86 -5.10 -15.99 -3.59
CA LEU A 86 -5.28 -15.48 -4.96
C LEU A 86 -3.99 -15.55 -5.78
N GLN A 87 -2.84 -15.24 -5.19
CA GLN A 87 -1.54 -15.42 -5.84
C GLN A 87 -1.32 -16.88 -6.25
N THR A 88 -1.64 -17.84 -5.38
CA THR A 88 -1.54 -19.27 -5.70
C THR A 88 -2.44 -19.65 -6.88
N GLN A 89 -3.67 -19.12 -6.94
CA GLN A 89 -4.57 -19.35 -8.07
C GLN A 89 -4.06 -18.74 -9.39
N ILE A 90 -3.41 -17.57 -9.33
CA ILE A 90 -2.80 -16.96 -10.51
C ILE A 90 -1.64 -17.82 -11.02
N HIS A 91 -0.72 -18.22 -10.15
CA HIS A 91 0.43 -19.06 -10.54
C HIS A 91 -0.01 -20.40 -11.16
N THR A 92 -1.04 -21.04 -10.59
CA THR A 92 -1.58 -22.29 -11.15
C THR A 92 -2.22 -22.09 -12.52
N ARG A 93 -2.93 -20.98 -12.75
CA ARG A 93 -3.48 -20.63 -14.07
C ARG A 93 -2.39 -20.28 -15.08
N GLU A 94 -1.37 -19.55 -14.69
CA GLU A 94 -0.21 -19.23 -15.54
C GLU A 94 0.54 -20.50 -15.97
N ALA A 95 0.76 -21.43 -15.03
CA ALA A 95 1.35 -22.73 -15.35
C ALA A 95 0.51 -23.50 -16.38
N LEU A 96 -0.81 -23.52 -16.22
CA LEU A 96 -1.71 -24.16 -17.18
C LEU A 96 -1.65 -23.48 -18.55
N ILE A 97 -1.65 -22.14 -18.61
CA ILE A 97 -1.51 -21.38 -19.87
C ILE A 97 -0.20 -21.74 -20.56
N ASN A 98 0.90 -21.81 -19.83
CA ASN A 98 2.20 -22.16 -20.37
C ASN A 98 2.21 -23.60 -20.93
N GLU A 99 1.63 -24.56 -20.19
CA GLU A 99 1.48 -25.94 -20.65
C GLU A 99 0.66 -26.03 -21.95
N LYS A 100 -0.49 -25.37 -22.01
CA LYS A 100 -1.34 -25.36 -23.22
C LYS A 100 -0.69 -24.66 -24.39
N THR A 101 0.04 -23.57 -24.14
CA THR A 101 0.79 -22.87 -25.17
C THR A 101 1.88 -23.77 -25.76
N ALA A 102 2.63 -24.49 -24.92
CA ALA A 102 3.64 -25.42 -25.37
C ALA A 102 3.05 -26.55 -26.23
N LEU A 103 1.89 -27.09 -25.84
CA LEU A 103 1.17 -28.09 -26.63
C LEU A 103 0.75 -27.53 -28.01
N ILE A 104 0.18 -26.33 -28.05
CA ILE A 104 -0.24 -25.69 -29.31
C ILE A 104 0.97 -25.50 -30.23
N VAL A 105 2.09 -25.02 -29.70
CA VAL A 105 3.33 -24.84 -30.49
C VAL A 105 3.82 -26.19 -31.03
N SER A 106 3.79 -27.25 -30.23
CA SER A 106 4.15 -28.61 -30.68
C SER A 106 3.27 -29.06 -31.84
N VAL A 107 1.94 -28.94 -31.70
CA VAL A 107 0.99 -29.34 -32.75
C VAL A 107 1.19 -28.51 -34.02
N LEU A 108 1.41 -27.20 -33.91
CA LEU A 108 1.68 -26.33 -35.06
C LEU A 108 2.97 -26.72 -35.81
N GLN A 109 3.97 -27.29 -35.12
CA GLN A 109 5.20 -27.77 -35.76
C GLN A 109 4.99 -29.08 -36.53
N GLU A 110 4.04 -29.92 -36.11
CA GLU A 110 3.71 -31.20 -36.74
C GLU A 110 2.80 -31.04 -37.98
N ILE A 111 2.17 -29.88 -38.16
CA ILE A 111 1.36 -29.62 -39.35
C ILE A 111 2.28 -29.58 -40.56
N PRO A 112 2.11 -30.50 -41.54
CA PRO A 112 2.89 -30.49 -42.75
C PRO A 112 2.52 -29.23 -43.53
N VAL A 113 3.42 -28.26 -43.50
CA VAL A 113 3.33 -27.08 -44.36
C VAL A 113 3.59 -27.60 -45.78
N SER A 114 2.56 -27.58 -46.64
CA SER A 114 2.79 -27.86 -48.06
C SER A 114 3.84 -26.87 -48.56
N GLN A 115 4.74 -27.30 -49.46
CA GLN A 115 5.77 -26.43 -50.03
C GLN A 115 5.21 -25.15 -50.71
N ASP A 116 3.89 -25.08 -50.89
CA ASP A 116 3.18 -24.01 -51.57
C ASP A 116 2.59 -22.93 -50.64
N VAL A 117 2.54 -23.13 -49.32
CA VAL A 117 1.99 -22.14 -48.37
C VAL A 117 3.02 -21.83 -47.31
N SER A 118 3.40 -20.57 -47.15
CA SER A 118 4.38 -20.21 -46.12
C SER A 118 3.82 -20.51 -44.72
N ARG A 119 4.69 -20.93 -43.78
CA ARG A 119 4.28 -21.16 -42.37
C ARG A 119 3.58 -19.93 -41.77
N LYS A 120 3.97 -18.72 -42.21
CA LYS A 120 3.35 -17.45 -41.82
C LYS A 120 1.90 -17.35 -42.34
N GLU A 121 1.65 -17.65 -43.61
CA GLU A 121 0.30 -17.65 -44.18
C GLU A 121 -0.62 -18.67 -43.49
N PHE A 122 -0.12 -19.87 -43.24
CA PHE A 122 -0.87 -20.88 -42.50
C PHE A 122 -1.29 -20.39 -41.09
N MET A 123 -0.36 -19.77 -40.36
CA MET A 123 -0.64 -19.21 -39.04
C MET A 123 -1.64 -18.04 -39.09
N VAL A 124 -1.56 -17.18 -40.13
CA VAL A 124 -2.52 -16.08 -40.36
C VAL A 124 -3.93 -16.64 -40.58
N ASP A 125 -4.07 -17.64 -41.45
CA ASP A 125 -5.38 -18.23 -41.77
C ASP A 125 -6.00 -18.93 -40.56
N TRP A 126 -5.18 -19.62 -39.77
CA TRP A 126 -5.63 -20.26 -38.54
C TRP A 126 -6.10 -19.24 -37.50
N LEU A 127 -5.35 -18.15 -37.27
CA LEU A 127 -5.74 -17.07 -36.35
C LEU A 127 -7.03 -16.39 -36.82
N ASN A 128 -7.16 -16.12 -38.12
CA ASN A 128 -8.39 -15.58 -38.70
C ASN A 128 -9.60 -16.51 -38.50
N GLN A 129 -9.40 -17.83 -38.60
CA GLN A 129 -10.46 -18.81 -38.33
C GLN A 129 -10.86 -18.82 -36.84
N LYS A 130 -9.90 -18.66 -35.93
CA LYS A 130 -10.16 -18.59 -34.48
C LYS A 130 -10.92 -17.33 -34.08
N ILE A 131 -10.57 -16.18 -34.65
CA ILE A 131 -11.30 -14.91 -34.49
C ILE A 131 -12.74 -15.07 -34.96
N LYS A 132 -12.96 -15.68 -36.13
CA LYS A 132 -14.31 -15.98 -36.64
C LYS A 132 -15.11 -16.93 -35.74
N SER A 133 -14.44 -17.81 -34.99
CA SER A 133 -15.08 -18.71 -34.03
C SER A 133 -15.33 -18.08 -32.64
N GLY A 134 -15.04 -16.79 -32.46
CA GLY A 134 -15.30 -16.05 -31.23
C GLY A 134 -14.13 -16.01 -30.24
N PHE A 135 -12.94 -16.45 -30.64
CA PHE A 135 -11.74 -16.37 -29.82
C PHE A 135 -10.93 -15.12 -30.19
N ASP A 136 -10.79 -14.16 -29.29
CA ASP A 136 -10.10 -12.90 -29.57
C ASP A 136 -8.57 -13.10 -29.62
N CYS A 137 -8.04 -13.38 -30.81
CA CYS A 137 -6.61 -13.45 -31.11
C CYS A 137 -6.12 -12.26 -31.93
N SER A 138 -6.79 -11.10 -31.83
CA SER A 138 -6.54 -9.96 -32.72
C SER A 138 -5.13 -9.38 -32.56
N LYS A 139 -4.59 -9.41 -31.33
CA LYS A 139 -3.25 -8.90 -31.02
C LYS A 139 -2.15 -9.82 -31.51
N GLU A 140 -2.35 -11.13 -31.37
CA GLU A 140 -1.45 -12.16 -31.85
C GLU A 140 -1.33 -12.13 -33.37
N LEU A 141 -2.45 -11.86 -34.06
CA LEU A 141 -2.46 -11.64 -35.51
C LEU A 141 -1.66 -10.40 -35.92
N GLU A 142 -1.81 -9.28 -35.21
CA GLU A 142 -1.06 -8.04 -35.47
C GLU A 142 0.45 -8.24 -35.27
N LEU A 143 0.86 -8.92 -34.19
CA LEU A 143 2.25 -9.27 -33.93
C LEU A 143 2.84 -10.17 -35.03
N LEU A 144 2.08 -11.17 -35.48
CA LEU A 144 2.50 -12.09 -36.53
C LEU A 144 2.71 -11.35 -37.87
N LEU A 145 1.82 -10.42 -38.22
CA LEU A 145 1.92 -9.65 -39.46
C LEU A 145 3.17 -8.74 -39.46
N ASN A 146 3.51 -8.16 -38.31
CA ASN A 146 4.66 -7.26 -38.13
C ASN A 146 6.02 -7.95 -38.02
N LEU A 147 6.07 -9.29 -37.92
CA LEU A 147 7.33 -10.04 -37.92
C LEU A 147 7.99 -9.99 -39.32
N PRO A 148 9.28 -9.61 -39.41
CA PRO A 148 10.01 -9.60 -40.68
C PRO A 148 10.06 -11.00 -41.26
N VAL A 149 9.69 -11.14 -42.53
CA VAL A 149 9.77 -12.41 -43.27
C VAL A 149 11.25 -12.71 -43.49
N ASN A 150 11.79 -13.68 -42.75
CA ASN A 150 13.17 -14.09 -42.88
C ASN A 150 13.26 -15.12 -44.03
N GLU A 151 13.35 -14.64 -45.28
CA GLU A 151 13.41 -15.46 -46.51
C GLU A 151 14.62 -16.43 -46.59
N ASN A 152 15.51 -16.41 -45.62
CA ASN A 152 16.76 -17.18 -45.65
C ASN A 152 16.67 -18.58 -45.01
N ASN A 153 15.67 -18.87 -44.18
CA ASN A 153 15.59 -20.18 -43.50
C ASN A 153 14.96 -21.29 -44.37
N ASP A 154 14.17 -20.94 -45.38
CA ASP A 154 13.49 -21.94 -46.24
C ASP A 154 14.42 -22.48 -47.36
N LYS A 155 15.52 -21.78 -47.67
CA LYS A 155 16.51 -22.25 -48.66
C LYS A 155 17.53 -23.24 -48.09
N GLU A 156 17.79 -23.22 -46.77
CA GLU A 156 18.70 -24.20 -46.15
C GLU A 156 18.01 -25.55 -45.89
N ALA A 157 16.72 -25.57 -45.54
CA ALA A 157 15.95 -26.80 -45.41
C ALA A 157 15.83 -27.56 -46.74
N SER A 158 15.60 -26.85 -47.86
CA SER A 158 15.55 -27.45 -49.20
C SER A 158 16.91 -27.96 -49.72
N LYS A 159 18.04 -27.34 -49.32
CA LYS A 159 19.37 -27.84 -49.75
C LYS A 159 19.80 -29.11 -49.02
N ASN A 160 19.37 -29.32 -47.79
CA ASN A 160 19.67 -30.55 -47.05
C ASN A 160 18.80 -31.74 -47.48
N ALA A 161 17.54 -31.51 -47.87
CA ALA A 161 16.66 -32.57 -48.38
C ALA A 161 17.08 -33.11 -49.77
N ILE A 162 17.72 -32.30 -50.62
CA ILE A 162 18.17 -32.73 -51.96
C ILE A 162 19.48 -33.55 -51.90
N LYS A 163 20.30 -33.36 -50.85
CA LYS A 163 21.54 -34.15 -50.67
C LYS A 163 21.31 -35.54 -50.10
N GLU A 164 20.28 -35.75 -49.26
CA GLU A 164 20.02 -37.08 -48.70
C GLU A 164 19.33 -38.03 -49.70
N ASN A 165 18.68 -37.52 -50.75
CA ASN A 165 18.03 -38.35 -51.78
C ASN A 165 18.89 -38.63 -53.02
N SER A 166 20.06 -38.00 -53.17
CA SER A 166 20.99 -38.22 -54.30
C SER A 166 22.12 -39.21 -54.00
N GLY A 167 22.19 -39.74 -52.78
CA GLY A 167 23.19 -40.74 -52.36
C GLY A 167 22.66 -42.19 -52.24
N ALA A 168 21.39 -42.45 -52.58
CA ALA A 168 20.76 -43.76 -52.38
C ALA A 168 20.52 -44.57 -53.68
N GLN A 169 21.18 -44.21 -54.79
CA GLN A 169 21.20 -45.00 -56.02
C GLN A 169 22.63 -45.11 -56.57
N GLU A 170 23.48 -45.85 -55.87
CA GLU A 170 24.66 -46.51 -56.46
C GLU A 170 25.19 -47.53 -55.44
N HIS A 171 24.55 -48.70 -55.40
CA HIS A 171 25.16 -50.01 -55.10
C HIS A 171 24.18 -51.14 -55.42
#